data_AF-Q1QJB0-F1
#
_entry.id   AF-Q1QJB0-F1
#
_cell.length_a   1.000
_cell.length_b   1.000
_cell.length_c   1.000
_cell.angle_alpha   90.00
_cell.angle_beta   90.00
_cell.angle_gamma   90.00
#
_symmetry.space_group_name_H-M   'P 1'
#
loop_
_entity.id
_entity.type
_entity.pdbx_description
1 polymer ?
#
loop_
_entity_poly.entity_id
_entity_poly.type
_entity_poly.pdbx_seq_one_letter_code
_entity_poly.pdbx_strand_id
1 'polypeptide(L)'
;MTGRSLPWALMIAIACVLRPGAAPAQDVPGIEICTAEKTMERRTSCLQSNVNFLQGTTSRLAIDSQQKIDAANRRIGALEGTVAELQKAVAELQAARKKQPQPPAKEDGKDNAKENGK
;
A
#
# COMPACT_ATOMS: atom_id res chain seq x y z
N MET A 1 26.23 13.66 -13.42
CA MET A 1 26.76 12.93 -12.24
C MET A 1 25.83 11.81 -11.74
N THR A 2 24.82 11.37 -12.50
CA THR A 2 23.75 10.45 -12.04
C THR A 2 23.93 8.98 -12.45
N GLY A 3 24.93 8.65 -13.29
CA GLY A 3 25.09 7.29 -13.83
C GLY A 3 25.75 6.27 -12.90
N ARG A 4 26.47 6.71 -11.86
CA ARG A 4 27.25 5.82 -10.98
C ARG A 4 26.47 5.34 -9.74
N SER A 5 25.36 6.01 -9.39
CA SER A 5 24.54 5.70 -8.21
C SER A 5 23.48 4.62 -8.47
N LEU A 6 23.02 4.48 -9.71
CA LEU A 6 22.05 3.45 -10.11
C LEU A 6 22.55 2.01 -9.90
N PRO A 7 23.79 1.63 -10.26
CA PRO A 7 24.28 0.28 -10.00
C PRO A 7 24.44 0.00 -8.49
N TRP A 8 24.76 1.02 -7.69
CA TRP A 8 24.86 0.87 -6.23
C TRP A 8 23.50 0.67 -5.57
N ALA A 9 22.49 1.43 -5.98
CA ALA A 9 21.12 1.24 -5.49
C ALA A 9 20.58 -0.15 -5.83
N LEU A 10 20.88 -0.65 -7.04
CA LEU A 10 20.49 -2.00 -7.47
C LEU A 10 21.22 -3.09 -6.66
N MET A 11 22.52 -2.93 -6.41
CA MET A 11 23.31 -3.88 -5.62
C MET A 11 22.88 -3.91 -4.15
N ILE A 12 22.52 -2.76 -3.56
CA ILE A 12 21.97 -2.68 -2.20
C ILE A 12 20.60 -3.36 -2.13
N ALA A 13 19.73 -3.14 -3.12
CA ALA A 13 18.43 -3.80 -3.18
C ALA A 13 18.57 -5.33 -3.28
N ILE A 14 19.48 -5.82 -4.12
CA ILE A 14 19.78 -7.25 -4.25
C ILE A 14 20.34 -7.82 -2.94
N ALA A 15 21.27 -7.11 -2.27
CA ALA A 15 21.83 -7.54 -1.00
C ALA A 15 20.78 -7.59 0.14
N CYS A 16 19.77 -6.72 0.12
CA CYS A 16 18.66 -6.76 1.07
C CYS A 16 17.73 -7.96 0.85
N VAL A 17 17.50 -8.37 -0.41
CA VAL A 17 16.65 -9.53 -0.76
C VAL A 17 17.38 -10.85 -0.51
N LEU A 18 18.70 -10.90 -0.74
CA LEU A 18 19.50 -12.12 -0.56
C LEU A 18 19.97 -12.38 0.87
N ARG A 19 19.58 -11.54 1.84
CA ARG A 19 19.94 -11.75 3.24
C ARG A 19 19.25 -13.05 3.70
N PRO A 20 20.00 -14.14 4.02
CA PRO A 20 19.38 -15.33 4.56
C PRO A 20 18.78 -14.94 5.91
N GLY A 21 17.45 -14.83 5.95
CA GLY A 21 16.74 -14.71 7.20
C GLY A 21 17.04 -15.96 8.01
N ALA A 22 17.53 -15.80 9.24
CA ALA A 22 17.36 -16.83 10.23
C ALA A 22 15.85 -17.01 10.38
N ALA A 23 15.28 -17.99 9.68
CA ALA A 23 13.89 -18.35 9.87
C ALA A 23 13.84 -18.99 11.26
N PRO A 24 13.29 -18.32 12.30
CA PRO A 24 12.87 -19.08 13.46
C PRO A 24 11.99 -20.21 12.93
N ALA A 25 12.24 -21.44 13.39
CA ALA A 25 11.31 -22.52 13.12
C ALA A 25 9.91 -22.01 13.51
N GLN A 26 8.97 -22.04 12.56
CA GLN A 26 7.59 -21.69 12.88
C GLN A 26 7.10 -22.76 13.82
N ASP A 27 6.75 -22.34 15.03
CA ASP A 27 6.28 -23.27 16.04
C ASP A 27 4.98 -23.90 15.54
N VAL A 28 4.96 -25.23 15.54
CA VAL A 28 3.80 -25.99 15.12
C VAL A 28 2.98 -26.25 16.38
N PRO A 29 1.84 -25.58 16.59
CA PRO A 29 1.16 -25.60 17.87
C PRO A 29 0.84 -27.04 18.29
N GLY A 30 1.28 -27.47 19.47
CA GLY A 30 1.01 -28.81 20.01
C GLY A 30 1.92 -29.92 19.49
N ILE A 31 2.93 -29.61 18.67
CA ILE A 31 3.91 -30.61 18.21
C ILE A 31 4.76 -31.12 19.38
N GLU A 32 5.02 -30.27 20.36
CA GLU A 32 5.70 -30.56 21.62
C GLU A 32 4.92 -31.61 22.43
N ILE A 33 3.59 -31.58 22.39
CA ILE A 33 2.73 -32.56 23.05
C ILE A 33 2.75 -33.88 22.27
N CYS A 34 2.63 -33.83 20.94
CA CYS A 34 2.65 -35.05 20.13
C CYS A 34 4.01 -35.75 20.13
N THR A 35 5.12 -35.02 20.27
CA THR A 35 6.47 -35.59 20.31
C THR A 35 6.89 -36.09 21.69
N ALA A 36 6.25 -35.61 22.77
CA ALA A 36 6.42 -36.15 24.11
C ALA A 36 5.80 -37.56 24.27
N GLU A 37 4.86 -37.94 23.39
CA GLU A 37 4.18 -39.24 23.41
C GLU A 37 5.12 -40.40 23.12
N LYS A 38 5.06 -41.45 23.95
CA LYS A 38 5.94 -42.62 23.91
C LYS A 38 5.32 -43.79 23.16
N THR A 39 3.99 -43.91 23.17
CA THR A 39 3.27 -44.95 22.45
C THR A 39 3.12 -44.56 20.98
N MET A 40 3.51 -45.47 20.07
CA MET A 40 3.57 -45.15 18.64
C MET A 40 2.18 -44.87 18.04
N GLU A 41 1.15 -45.57 18.52
CA GLU A 41 -0.24 -45.38 18.09
C GLU A 41 -0.76 -44.00 18.48
N ARG A 42 -0.55 -43.56 19.73
CA ARG A 42 -1.02 -42.27 20.24
C ARG A 42 -0.21 -41.11 19.65
N ARG A 43 1.09 -41.31 19.39
CA ARG A 43 1.92 -40.33 18.68
C ARG A 43 1.42 -40.11 17.26
N THR A 44 1.11 -41.19 16.55
CA THR A 44 0.61 -41.12 15.18
C THR A 44 -0.75 -40.43 15.11
N SER A 45 -1.67 -40.76 16.02
CA SER A 45 -3.00 -40.13 16.05
C SER A 45 -2.94 -38.64 16.44
N CYS A 46 -2.05 -38.26 17.36
CA CYS A 46 -1.80 -36.86 17.71
C CYS A 46 -1.23 -36.07 16.53
N LEU A 47 -0.22 -36.62 15.84
CA LEU A 47 0.35 -35.97 14.66
C LEU A 47 -0.67 -35.83 13.53
N GLN A 48 -1.54 -36.83 13.34
CA GLN A 48 -2.59 -36.77 12.33
C GLN A 48 -3.61 -35.67 12.61
N SER A 49 -4.07 -35.53 13.85
CA SER A 49 -5.01 -34.45 14.22
C SER A 49 -4.35 -33.07 14.12
N ASN A 50 -3.06 -32.97 14.46
CA ASN A 50 -2.27 -31.76 14.28
C ASN A 50 -2.16 -31.35 12.80
N VAL A 51 -1.84 -32.30 11.91
CA VAL A 51 -1.79 -32.06 10.46
C VAL A 51 -3.15 -31.61 9.93
N ASN A 52 -4.24 -32.24 10.34
CA ASN A 52 -5.59 -31.84 9.94
C ASN A 52 -5.92 -30.40 10.39
N PHE A 53 -5.55 -30.04 11.63
CA PHE A 53 -5.71 -28.68 12.14
C PHE A 53 -4.90 -27.65 11.34
N LEU A 54 -3.64 -27.94 11.04
CA LEU A 54 -2.77 -27.07 10.25
C LEU A 54 -3.29 -26.89 8.83
N GLN A 55 -3.74 -27.98 8.19
CA GLN A 55 -4.34 -27.91 6.85
C GLN A 55 -5.57 -27.02 6.86
N GLY A 56 -6.49 -27.23 7.82
CA GLY A 56 -7.69 -26.39 7.95
C GLY A 56 -7.35 -24.91 8.18
N THR A 57 -6.38 -24.63 9.05
CA THR A 57 -5.92 -23.27 9.33
C THR A 57 -5.27 -22.61 8.11
N THR A 58 -4.44 -23.35 7.38
CA THR A 58 -3.77 -22.87 6.16
C THR A 58 -4.79 -22.56 5.07
N SER A 59 -5.77 -23.44 4.86
CA SER A 59 -6.86 -23.20 3.91
C SER A 59 -7.68 -21.97 4.28
N ARG A 60 -8.01 -21.80 5.57
CA ARG A 60 -8.73 -20.62 6.04
C ARG A 60 -7.94 -19.34 5.82
N LEU A 61 -6.65 -19.33 6.17
CA LEU A 61 -5.79 -18.17 5.96
C LEU A 61 -5.65 -17.82 4.47
N ALA A 62 -5.56 -18.83 3.61
CA ALA A 62 -5.54 -18.63 2.16
C ALA A 62 -6.83 -17.96 1.68
N ILE A 63 -8.00 -18.45 2.09
CA ILE A 63 -9.31 -17.86 1.74
C ILE A 63 -9.41 -16.42 2.27
N ASP A 64 -9.09 -16.20 3.54
CA ASP A 64 -9.14 -14.87 4.16
C ASP A 64 -8.21 -13.88 3.44
N SER A 65 -7.04 -14.33 2.99
CA SER A 65 -6.10 -13.50 2.23
C SER A 65 -6.65 -13.13 0.85
N GLN A 66 -7.26 -14.08 0.13
CA GLN A 66 -7.87 -13.85 -1.17
C GLN A 66 -9.05 -12.88 -1.06
N GLN A 67 -9.91 -13.05 -0.05
CA GLN A 67 -11.01 -12.11 0.21
C GLN A 67 -10.52 -10.68 0.46
N LYS A 68 -9.41 -10.51 1.19
CA LYS A 68 -8.80 -9.20 1.41
C LYS A 68 -8.25 -8.59 0.11
N ILE A 69 -7.61 -9.41 -0.74
CA ILE A 69 -7.10 -8.98 -2.05
C ILE A 69 -8.25 -8.54 -2.94
N ASP A 70 -9.32 -9.32 -3.03
CA ASP A 70 -10.51 -8.98 -3.82
C ASP A 70 -11.19 -7.70 -3.33
N ALA A 71 -11.32 -7.54 -2.02
CA ALA A 71 -11.86 -6.32 -1.42
C ALA A 71 -10.98 -5.10 -1.73
N ALA A 72 -9.65 -5.25 -1.68
CA ALA A 72 -8.71 -4.19 -2.03
C ALA A 72 -8.81 -3.82 -3.52
N ASN A 73 -8.87 -4.81 -4.42
CA ASN A 73 -9.02 -4.59 -5.86
C ASN A 73 -10.31 -3.83 -6.20
N ARG A 74 -11.43 -4.15 -5.52
CA ARG A 74 -12.67 -3.37 -5.68
C ARG A 74 -12.52 -1.92 -5.23
N ARG A 75 -11.80 -1.67 -4.14
CA ARG A 75 -11.51 -0.31 -3.66
C ARG A 75 -10.63 0.45 -4.65
N ILE A 76 -9.64 -0.22 -5.24
CA ILE A 76 -8.79 0.37 -6.29
C ILE A 76 -9.65 0.81 -7.47
N GLY A 77 -10.51 -0.07 -8.00
CA GLY A 77 -11.40 0.30 -9.12
C GLY A 77 -12.33 1.47 -8.80
N ALA A 78 -12.89 1.52 -7.58
CA ALA A 78 -13.70 2.67 -7.15
C ALA A 78 -12.87 3.97 -7.09
N LEU A 79 -11.66 3.92 -6.54
CA LEU A 79 -10.75 5.06 -6.47
C LEU A 79 -10.34 5.54 -7.88
N GLU A 80 -10.01 4.63 -8.78
CA GLU A 80 -9.70 4.96 -10.18
C GLU A 80 -10.86 5.68 -10.86
N GLY A 81 -12.10 5.24 -10.61
CA GLY A 81 -13.31 5.95 -11.07
C GLY A 81 -13.40 7.38 -10.54
N THR A 82 -13.23 7.57 -9.23
CA THR A 82 -13.25 8.92 -8.63
C THR A 82 -12.13 9.82 -9.16
N VAL A 83 -10.94 9.25 -9.40
CA VAL A 83 -9.80 9.99 -9.99
C VAL A 83 -10.13 10.42 -11.42
N ALA A 84 -10.74 9.56 -12.22
CA ALA A 84 -11.16 9.90 -13.59
C ALA A 84 -12.24 11.00 -13.59
N GLU A 85 -13.21 10.95 -12.68
CA GLU A 85 -14.23 11.99 -12.51
C GLU A 85 -13.63 13.33 -12.09
N LEU A 86 -12.73 13.31 -11.09
CA LEU A 86 -12.02 14.50 -10.63
C LEU A 86 -11.16 15.12 -11.74
N GLN A 87 -10.47 14.29 -12.54
CA GLN A 87 -9.69 14.77 -13.68
C GLN A 87 -10.58 15.48 -14.72
N LYS A 88 -11.79 14.95 -15.00
CA LYS A 88 -12.76 15.62 -15.88
C LYS A 88 -13.24 16.95 -15.31
N ALA A 89 -13.62 16.99 -14.03
CA ALA A 89 -14.06 18.22 -13.37
C ALA A 89 -12.95 19.29 -13.38
N VAL A 90 -11.69 18.91 -13.15
CA VAL A 90 -10.55 19.82 -13.24
C VAL A 90 -10.37 20.34 -14.67
N ALA A 91 -10.51 19.50 -15.69
CA ALA A 91 -10.42 19.92 -17.08
C ALA A 91 -11.53 20.92 -17.45
N GLU A 92 -12.76 20.66 -17.02
CA GLU A 92 -13.90 21.56 -17.22
C GLU A 92 -13.71 22.92 -16.52
N LEU A 93 -13.25 22.93 -15.27
CA LEU A 93 -12.95 24.16 -14.52
C LEU A 93 -11.80 24.95 -15.15
N GLN A 94 -10.76 24.28 -15.63
CA GLN A 94 -9.66 24.94 -16.37
C GLN A 94 -10.16 25.55 -17.68
N ALA A 95 -11.03 24.84 -18.41
CA ALA A 95 -11.63 25.35 -19.64
C ALA A 95 -12.56 26.55 -19.35
N ALA A 96 -13.35 26.51 -18.28
CA ALA A 96 -14.20 27.61 -17.85
C ALA A 96 -13.38 28.85 -17.43
N ARG A 97 -12.26 28.66 -16.70
CA ARG A 97 -11.32 29.73 -16.36
C ARG A 97 -10.72 30.40 -17.59
N LYS A 98 -10.35 29.63 -18.63
CA LYS A 98 -9.81 30.18 -19.89
C LYS A 98 -10.84 30.99 -20.69
N LYS A 99 -12.13 30.79 -20.44
CA LYS A 99 -13.24 31.50 -21.10
C LYS A 99 -13.74 32.71 -20.31
N GLN A 100 -13.31 32.90 -19.05
CA GLN A 100 -13.60 34.11 -18.30
C GLN A 100 -12.63 35.23 -18.71
N PRO A 101 -13.10 36.46 -19.00
CA PRO A 101 -12.22 37.61 -19.15
C PRO A 101 -11.41 37.81 -17.87
N GLN A 102 -10.10 38.02 -17.98
CA GLN A 102 -9.31 38.54 -16.87
C GLN A 102 -9.95 39.87 -16.41
N PRO A 103 -10.25 40.06 -15.11
CA PRO A 103 -10.56 41.40 -14.63
C PRO A 103 -9.34 42.29 -14.90
N PRO A 104 -9.53 43.52 -15.40
CA PRO A 104 -8.43 44.40 -15.75
C PRO A 104 -7.51 44.63 -14.55
N ALA A 105 -6.21 44.61 -14.82
CA ALA A 105 -5.16 44.96 -13.89
C ALA A 105 -5.45 46.32 -13.27
N LYS A 106 -5.44 46.41 -11.94
CA LYS A 106 -5.24 47.70 -11.26
C LYS A 106 -3.73 47.93 -11.17
N GLU A 107 -3.16 48.39 -12.28
CA GLU A 107 -2.01 49.28 -12.24
C GLU A 107 -2.53 50.70 -12.43
N ASP A 108 -2.75 51.42 -11.34
CA ASP A 108 -2.82 52.89 -11.37
C ASP A 108 -1.77 53.40 -10.40
N GLY A 109 -0.56 53.54 -10.94
CA GLY A 109 0.51 54.29 -10.31
C GLY A 109 0.30 55.78 -10.51
N LYS A 110 0.23 56.50 -9.37
CA LYS A 110 0.71 57.87 -9.11
C LYS A 110 0.21 59.06 -9.96
N ASP A 111 0.07 60.15 -9.19
CA ASP A 111 0.14 61.57 -9.58
C ASP A 111 -1.23 62.21 -9.97
N ASN A 112 -1.76 63.26 -9.35
CA ASN A 112 -1.21 64.25 -8.41
C ASN A 112 -2.33 65.15 -7.83
N ALA A 113 -2.02 65.86 -6.74
CA ALA A 113 -2.52 67.18 -6.28
C ALA A 113 -3.09 67.26 -4.85
N LYS A 114 -2.24 67.79 -3.93
CA LYS A 114 -2.44 69.04 -3.15
C LYS A 114 -3.88 69.36 -2.72
N GLU A 115 -4.23 69.65 -1.45
CA GLU A 115 -3.60 70.56 -0.49
C GLU A 115 -4.53 70.68 0.75
N ASN A 116 -3.98 70.49 1.96
CA ASN A 116 -4.22 71.30 3.20
C ASN A 116 -5.63 71.27 3.85
N GLY A 117 -5.85 71.21 5.17
CA GLY A 117 -5.04 71.22 6.38
C GLY A 117 -5.93 71.74 7.52
N LYS A 118 -5.94 71.06 8.67
CA LYS A 118 -6.02 71.66 10.03
C LYS A 118 -5.80 70.59 11.10
#